data_AF-A0A3D0Q5I5-F1
#
_entry.id   AF-A0A3D0Q5I5-F1
#
_cell.length_a   1.000
_cell.length_b   1.000
_cell.length_c   1.000
_cell.angle_alpha   90.00
_cell.angle_beta   90.00
_cell.angle_gamma   90.00
#
_symmetry.space_group_name_H-M   'P 1'
#
loop_
_entity.id
_entity.type
_entity.pdbx_description
1 polymer ?
#
loop_
_entity_poly.entity_id
_entity_poly.type
_entity_poly.pdbx_seq_one_letter_code
_entity_poly.pdbx_strand_id
1 'polypeptide(L)'
;MLDAAIEKQLGLAGVCQAARLVQSIARTGEADKQAVEASLSSILVTDSDTTQQVFGQLENLKTGFQVIVAQLGDHNSKKDTELTRYIASVLGLERKLARNKKAMNELGERISHVQRQLAHMDFESPQILSSLASIYSDVISPLAPKIQIAGNPSCLSQPL
;
A
#
# COMPACT_ATOMS: atom_id res chain seq x y z
N MET A 1 -10.13 21.73 7.77
CA MET A 1 -9.49 21.05 6.62
C MET A 1 -7.99 21.26 6.73
N LEU A 2 -7.21 20.23 6.44
CA LEU A 2 -5.75 20.35 6.31
C LEU A 2 -5.42 21.10 5.02
N ASP A 3 -4.24 21.71 4.95
CA ASP A 3 -3.73 22.30 3.71
C ASP A 3 -3.57 21.22 2.62
N ALA A 4 -3.90 21.53 1.37
CA ALA A 4 -3.75 20.62 0.23
C ALA A 4 -2.31 20.08 0.07
N ALA A 5 -1.29 20.84 0.51
CA ALA A 5 0.08 20.35 0.57
C ALA A 5 0.26 19.22 1.59
N ILE A 6 -0.42 19.32 2.74
CA ILE A 6 -0.40 18.31 3.81
C ILE A 6 -1.16 17.06 3.35
N GLU A 7 -2.29 17.20 2.66
CA GLU A 7 -3.03 16.05 2.11
C GLU A 7 -2.21 15.25 1.10
N LYS A 8 -1.46 15.93 0.21
CA LYS A 8 -0.55 15.26 -0.73
C LYS A 8 0.57 14.50 -0.01
N GLN A 9 1.06 15.01 1.12
CA GLN A 9 2.07 14.34 1.92
C GLN A 9 1.52 13.05 2.55
N LEU A 10 0.23 13.01 2.93
CA LEU A 10 -0.41 11.81 3.46
C LEU A 10 -0.49 10.69 2.42
N GLY A 11 -0.92 11.00 1.21
CA GLY A 11 -0.96 10.02 0.11
C GLY A 11 0.43 9.44 -0.20
N LEU A 12 1.45 10.30 -0.26
CA LEU A 12 2.83 9.85 -0.45
C LEU A 12 3.32 8.99 0.74
N ALA A 13 2.98 9.37 1.97
CA ALA A 13 3.35 8.60 3.16
C ALA A 13 2.75 7.19 3.12
N GLY A 14 1.50 7.04 2.66
CA GLY A 14 0.88 5.73 2.46
C GLY A 14 1.65 4.85 1.47
N VAL A 15 2.09 5.41 0.33
CA VAL A 15 2.92 4.70 -0.66
C VAL A 15 4.27 4.29 -0.07
N CYS A 16 4.93 5.20 0.64
CA CYS A 16 6.20 4.94 1.31
C CYS A 16 6.08 3.87 2.40
N GLN A 17 4.98 3.89 3.16
CA GLN A 17 4.68 2.89 4.18
C GLN A 17 4.51 1.52 3.54
N ALA A 18 3.65 1.39 2.52
CA ALA A 18 3.45 0.12 1.83
C ALA A 18 4.77 -0.46 1.28
N ALA A 19 5.61 0.36 0.66
CA ALA A 19 6.91 -0.06 0.17
C ALA A 19 7.84 -0.58 1.28
N ARG A 20 7.84 0.08 2.45
CA ARG A 20 8.63 -0.34 3.60
C ARG A 20 8.12 -1.63 4.22
N LEU A 21 6.80 -1.80 4.34
CA LEU A 21 6.20 -3.01 4.87
C LEU A 21 6.52 -4.21 3.97
N VAL A 22 6.39 -4.07 2.65
CA VAL A 22 6.77 -5.12 1.68
C VAL A 22 8.25 -5.48 1.82
N GLN A 23 9.14 -4.50 1.93
CA GLN A 23 10.57 -4.75 2.12
C GLN A 23 10.85 -5.52 3.42
N SER A 24 10.22 -5.12 4.53
CA SER A 24 10.40 -5.78 5.83
C SER A 24 9.90 -7.23 5.80
N ILE A 25 8.70 -7.47 5.27
CA ILE A 25 8.13 -8.82 5.11
C ILE A 25 9.05 -9.68 4.23
N ALA A 26 9.47 -9.15 3.08
CA ALA A 26 10.32 -9.89 2.15
C ALA A 26 11.68 -10.28 2.77
N ARG A 27 12.25 -9.45 3.64
CA ARG A 27 13.59 -9.68 4.22
C ARG A 27 13.56 -10.47 5.52
N THR A 28 12.56 -10.25 6.37
CA THR A 28 12.52 -10.74 7.75
C THR A 28 11.32 -11.62 8.05
N GLY A 29 10.29 -11.61 7.21
CA GLY A 29 9.00 -12.26 7.50
C GLY A 29 8.11 -11.46 8.45
N GLU A 30 8.59 -10.32 8.96
CA GLU A 30 7.88 -9.51 9.95
C GLU A 30 7.71 -8.07 9.46
N ALA A 31 6.68 -7.40 9.97
CA ALA A 31 6.44 -5.98 9.79
C ALA A 31 5.67 -5.41 10.98
N ASP A 32 5.68 -4.08 11.10
CA ASP A 32 4.89 -3.36 12.09
C ASP A 32 3.40 -3.64 11.85
N LYS A 33 2.76 -4.35 12.80
CA LYS A 33 1.38 -4.80 12.68
C LYS A 33 0.39 -3.65 12.56
N GLN A 34 0.58 -2.57 13.32
CA GLN A 34 -0.30 -1.41 13.27
C GLN A 34 -0.21 -0.72 11.90
N ALA A 35 1.01 -0.59 11.36
CA ALA A 35 1.21 -0.03 10.03
C ALA A 35 0.62 -0.93 8.92
N VAL A 36 0.74 -2.26 9.06
CA VAL A 36 0.10 -3.24 8.14
C VAL A 36 -1.42 -3.09 8.18
N GLU A 37 -2.02 -3.11 9.37
CA GLU A 37 -3.47 -3.00 9.56
C GLU A 37 -4.00 -1.70 8.94
N ALA A 38 -3.33 -0.57 9.21
CA ALA A 38 -3.71 0.71 8.65
C ALA A 38 -3.57 0.76 7.12
N SER A 39 -2.49 0.20 6.57
CA SER A 39 -2.28 0.16 5.12
C SER A 39 -3.30 -0.71 4.41
N LEU A 40 -3.63 -1.89 4.96
CA LEU A 40 -4.64 -2.75 4.35
C LEU A 40 -6.04 -2.15 4.53
N SER A 41 -6.36 -1.60 5.70
CA SER A 41 -7.68 -1.01 5.99
C SER A 41 -7.99 0.16 5.06
N SER A 42 -6.97 0.94 4.72
CA SER A 42 -7.10 2.07 3.79
C SER A 42 -7.65 1.69 2.40
N ILE A 43 -7.48 0.44 1.97
CA ILE A 43 -8.00 -0.06 0.68
C ILE A 43 -9.53 -0.07 0.66
N LEU A 44 -10.15 -0.24 1.83
CA LEU A 44 -11.60 -0.42 1.98
C LEU A 44 -12.31 0.87 2.39
N VAL A 45 -11.56 1.92 2.69
CA VAL A 45 -12.09 3.27 2.93
C VAL A 45 -12.19 3.98 1.58
N THR A 46 -13.28 3.72 0.86
CA THR A 46 -13.51 4.22 -0.51
C THR A 46 -14.35 5.49 -0.57
N ASP A 47 -15.06 5.81 0.51
CA ASP A 47 -15.83 7.03 0.68
C ASP A 47 -15.32 7.77 1.93
N SER A 48 -14.60 8.87 1.72
CA SER A 48 -13.98 9.66 2.79
C SER A 48 -13.98 11.14 2.44
N ASP A 49 -14.26 11.98 3.43
CA ASP A 49 -14.25 13.44 3.28
C ASP A 49 -12.83 14.03 3.24
N THR A 50 -11.84 13.33 3.81
CA THR A 50 -10.45 13.80 3.91
C THR A 50 -9.44 12.68 3.72
N THR A 51 -8.25 12.99 3.21
CA THR A 51 -7.16 12.01 3.07
C THR A 51 -6.74 11.38 4.40
N GLN A 52 -6.89 12.10 5.51
CA GLN A 52 -6.56 11.55 6.83
C GLN A 52 -7.51 10.39 7.22
N GLN A 53 -8.80 10.50 6.92
CA GLN A 53 -9.79 9.47 7.25
C GLN A 53 -9.49 8.14 6.57
N VAL A 54 -8.88 8.16 5.37
CA VAL A 54 -8.42 6.95 4.65
C VAL A 54 -7.46 6.10 5.50
N PHE A 55 -6.63 6.74 6.31
CA PHE A 55 -5.66 6.06 7.18
C PHE A 55 -6.08 6.07 8.66
N GLY A 56 -7.26 6.62 8.98
CA GLY A 56 -7.75 6.84 10.34
C GLY A 56 -7.03 7.98 11.06
N GLN A 57 -5.84 7.71 11.60
CA GLN A 57 -5.05 8.65 12.39
C GLN A 57 -3.67 8.89 11.77
N LEU A 58 -3.10 10.08 11.98
CA LEU A 58 -1.78 10.43 11.44
C LEU A 58 -0.66 9.52 11.96
N GLU A 59 -0.78 9.02 13.19
CA GLU A 59 0.19 8.09 13.78
C GLU A 59 0.29 6.77 12.99
N ASN A 60 -0.80 6.35 12.35
CA ASN A 60 -0.82 5.15 11.51
C ASN A 60 0.08 5.27 10.27
N LEU A 61 0.52 6.49 9.91
CA LEU A 61 1.42 6.79 8.79
C LEU A 61 2.87 7.06 9.23
N LYS A 62 3.20 6.88 10.51
CA LYS A 62 4.52 7.18 11.08
C LYS A 62 5.65 6.53 10.28
N THR A 63 5.50 5.25 9.92
CA THR A 63 6.49 4.51 9.11
C THR A 63 6.65 5.15 7.73
N GLY A 64 5.55 5.53 7.08
CA GLY A 64 5.57 6.23 5.80
C GLY A 64 6.31 7.57 5.86
N PHE A 65 6.05 8.38 6.88
CA PHE A 65 6.74 9.65 7.07
C PHE A 65 8.23 9.50 7.35
N GLN A 66 8.62 8.51 8.15
CA GLN A 66 10.03 8.20 8.38
C GLN A 66 10.75 7.85 7.08
N VAL A 67 10.10 7.07 6.21
CA VAL A 67 10.63 6.74 4.88
C VAL A 67 10.76 7.97 3.99
N ILE A 68 9.77 8.88 4.02
CA ILE A 68 9.86 10.15 3.28
C ILE A 68 11.10 10.93 3.72
N VAL A 69 11.29 11.13 5.02
CA VAL A 69 12.44 11.87 5.56
C VAL A 69 13.75 11.18 5.19
N ALA A 70 13.82 9.86 5.29
CA ALA A 70 15.03 9.11 4.95
C ALA A 70 15.38 9.15 3.45
N GLN A 71 14.39 9.23 2.56
CA GLN A 71 14.60 9.18 1.10
C GLN A 71 14.72 10.56 0.45
N LEU A 72 13.96 11.55 0.95
CA LEU A 72 13.88 12.89 0.38
C LEU A 72 14.58 13.96 1.21
N GLY A 73 14.93 13.68 2.48
CA GLY A 73 15.67 14.62 3.31
C GLY A 73 17.11 14.84 2.82
N ASP A 74 17.64 16.02 3.12
CA ASP A 74 19.00 16.46 2.74
C ASP A 74 20.11 15.84 3.63
N HIS A 75 19.80 14.75 4.32
CA HIS A 75 20.78 14.07 5.15
C HIS A 75 21.74 13.24 4.27
N ASN A 76 23.05 13.36 4.50
CA ASN A 76 24.14 12.64 3.81
C ASN A 76 24.12 11.11 3.97
N SER A 77 23.03 10.52 4.45
CA SER A 77 22.83 9.08 4.52
C SER A 77 22.60 8.49 3.13
N LYS A 78 23.23 7.34 2.86
CA LYS A 78 23.00 6.58 1.62
C LYS A 78 21.54 6.19 1.52
N LYS A 79 20.84 6.75 0.52
CA LYS A 79 19.43 6.46 0.22
C LYS A 79 19.23 4.98 -0.05
N ASP A 80 18.14 4.41 0.46
CA ASP A 80 17.79 3.03 0.17
C ASP A 80 17.17 2.96 -1.25
N THR A 81 17.97 2.46 -2.18
CA THR A 81 17.63 2.36 -3.60
C THR A 81 16.57 1.29 -3.88
N GLU A 82 16.42 0.30 -3.01
CA GLU A 82 15.37 -0.71 -3.12
C GLU A 82 14.00 -0.08 -2.84
N LEU A 83 13.88 0.64 -1.72
CA LEU A 83 12.66 1.37 -1.38
C LEU A 83 12.31 2.42 -2.45
N THR A 84 13.31 3.15 -2.94
CA THR A 84 13.11 4.13 -4.02
C THR A 84 12.52 3.46 -5.27
N ARG A 85 13.00 2.26 -5.61
CA ARG A 85 12.48 1.49 -6.75
C ARG A 85 11.05 1.03 -6.51
N TYR A 86 10.72 0.50 -5.34
CA TYR A 86 9.36 0.09 -5.01
C TYR A 86 8.37 1.25 -5.10
N ILE A 87 8.72 2.40 -4.51
CA ILE A 87 7.90 3.62 -4.59
C ILE A 87 7.69 4.05 -6.05
N ALA A 88 8.77 4.11 -6.84
CA ALA A 88 8.67 4.48 -8.26
C ALA A 88 7.82 3.50 -9.07
N SER A 89 7.93 2.19 -8.80
CA SER A 89 7.12 1.16 -9.44
C SER A 89 5.63 1.31 -9.10
N VAL A 90 5.29 1.55 -7.83
CA VAL A 90 3.90 1.75 -7.40
C VAL A 90 3.31 3.00 -8.05
N LEU A 91 4.02 4.14 -8.01
CA LEU A 91 3.57 5.38 -8.65
C LEU A 91 3.46 5.25 -10.18
N GLY A 92 4.36 4.50 -10.81
CA GLY A 92 4.31 4.23 -12.24
C GLY A 92 3.10 3.37 -12.63
N LEU A 93 2.75 2.40 -11.79
CA LEU A 93 1.62 1.50 -11.99
C LEU A 93 0.28 2.23 -11.76
N GLU A 94 0.19 3.06 -10.72
CA GLU A 94 -0.99 3.90 -10.44
C GLU A 94 -1.36 4.75 -11.67
N ARG A 95 -0.38 5.41 -12.31
CA ARG A 95 -0.63 6.22 -13.51
C ARG A 95 -1.19 5.42 -14.68
N LYS A 96 -0.85 4.14 -14.79
CA LYS A 96 -1.39 3.25 -15.83
C LYS A 96 -2.82 2.83 -15.50
N LEU A 97 -3.08 2.50 -14.24
CA LEU A 97 -4.42 2.22 -13.73
C LEU A 97 -5.35 3.43 -13.95
N ALA A 98 -4.92 4.64 -13.61
CA ALA A 98 -5.68 5.87 -13.79
C ALA A 98 -6.07 6.14 -15.27
N ARG A 99 -5.26 5.67 -16.22
CA ARG A 99 -5.55 5.78 -17.66
C ARG A 99 -6.43 4.64 -18.20
N ASN A 100 -6.56 3.54 -17.47
CA ASN A 100 -7.37 2.39 -17.86
C ASN A 100 -8.70 2.39 -17.11
N LYS A 101 -9.72 3.05 -17.69
CA LYS A 101 -11.06 3.16 -17.09
C LYS A 101 -11.69 1.81 -16.77
N LYS A 102 -11.49 0.80 -17.63
CA LYS A 102 -12.04 -0.55 -17.40
C LYS A 102 -11.44 -1.17 -16.14
N ALA A 103 -10.11 -1.17 -16.02
CA ALA A 103 -9.43 -1.71 -14.85
C ALA A 103 -9.75 -0.92 -13.57
N MET A 104 -9.88 0.41 -13.67
CA MET A 104 -10.27 1.24 -12.51
C MET A 104 -11.68 0.91 -12.01
N ASN A 105 -12.65 0.74 -12.93
CA ASN A 105 -14.01 0.35 -12.57
C ASN A 105 -14.04 -1.05 -11.93
N GLU A 106 -13.35 -2.02 -12.54
CA GLU A 106 -13.25 -3.38 -12.02
C GLU A 106 -12.60 -3.41 -10.63
N LEU A 107 -11.56 -2.61 -10.40
CA LEU A 107 -10.92 -2.46 -9.09
C LEU A 107 -11.94 -1.96 -8.04
N GLY A 108 -12.68 -0.89 -8.35
CA GLY A 108 -13.68 -0.33 -7.44
C GLY A 108 -14.81 -1.30 -7.13
N GLU A 109 -15.30 -2.03 -8.13
CA GLU A 109 -16.33 -3.07 -7.95
C GLU A 109 -15.84 -4.17 -7.01
N ARG A 110 -14.65 -4.74 -7.25
CA ARG A 110 -14.12 -5.83 -6.42
C ARG A 110 -13.80 -5.38 -4.99
N ILE A 111 -13.27 -4.17 -4.79
CA ILE A 111 -13.08 -3.58 -3.45
C ILE A 111 -14.42 -3.45 -2.72
N SER A 112 -15.47 -2.96 -3.40
CA SER A 112 -16.82 -2.82 -2.83
C SER A 112 -17.45 -4.18 -2.46
N HIS A 113 -17.09 -5.26 -3.16
CA HIS A 113 -17.47 -6.61 -2.76
C HIS A 113 -16.79 -7.05 -1.46
N VAL A 114 -15.48 -6.81 -1.32
CA VAL A 114 -14.72 -7.13 -0.10
C VAL A 114 -15.23 -6.32 1.10
N GLN A 115 -15.51 -5.03 0.91
CA GLN A 115 -16.05 -4.16 1.96
C GLN A 115 -17.38 -4.69 2.52
N ARG A 116 -18.26 -5.25 1.67
CA ARG A 116 -19.52 -5.88 2.12
C ARG A 116 -19.30 -7.16 2.91
N GLN A 117 -18.23 -7.92 2.62
CA GLN A 117 -17.91 -9.14 3.36
C GLN A 117 -17.40 -8.86 4.78
N LEU A 118 -16.71 -7.73 4.97
CA LEU A 118 -16.23 -7.30 6.30
C LEU A 118 -17.33 -7.03 7.31
N ALA A 119 -18.56 -6.73 6.89
CA ALA A 119 -19.68 -6.53 7.81
C ALA A 119 -19.94 -7.77 8.71
N HIS A 120 -19.37 -8.92 8.36
CA HIS A 120 -19.58 -10.20 9.05
C HIS A 120 -18.27 -10.92 9.43
N MET A 121 -17.10 -10.29 9.21
CA MET A 121 -15.78 -10.95 9.37
C MET A 121 -14.75 -10.01 9.98
N ASP A 122 -13.79 -10.57 10.71
CA ASP A 122 -12.63 -9.82 11.18
C ASP A 122 -11.72 -9.43 10.00
N PHE A 123 -11.16 -8.22 10.11
CA PHE A 123 -10.30 -7.63 9.08
C PHE A 123 -9.04 -8.47 8.80
N GLU A 124 -8.45 -9.05 9.85
CA GLU A 124 -7.26 -9.92 9.76
C GLU A 124 -7.57 -11.33 9.24
N SER A 125 -8.81 -11.61 8.81
CA SER A 125 -9.14 -12.92 8.30
C SER A 125 -8.33 -13.25 7.03
N PRO A 126 -7.77 -14.47 6.92
CA PRO A 126 -7.02 -14.90 5.73
C PRO A 126 -7.81 -14.74 4.43
N GLN A 127 -9.13 -14.76 4.51
CA GLN A 127 -10.04 -14.60 3.38
C GLN A 127 -10.00 -13.18 2.79
N ILE A 128 -9.94 -12.14 3.62
CA ILE A 128 -9.86 -10.76 3.16
C ILE A 128 -8.50 -10.54 2.49
N LEU A 129 -7.41 -11.01 3.12
CA LEU A 129 -6.08 -10.92 2.54
C LEU A 129 -5.98 -11.64 1.20
N SER A 130 -6.54 -12.86 1.09
CA SER A 130 -6.60 -13.62 -0.17
C SER A 130 -7.40 -12.88 -1.24
N SER A 131 -8.50 -12.22 -0.86
CA SER A 131 -9.34 -11.45 -1.77
C SER A 131 -8.59 -10.22 -2.29
N LEU A 132 -7.90 -9.48 -1.42
CA LEU A 132 -7.05 -8.34 -1.80
C LEU A 132 -5.88 -8.78 -2.72
N ALA A 133 -5.26 -9.93 -2.42
CA ALA A 133 -4.20 -10.49 -3.26
C ALA A 133 -4.69 -10.89 -4.66
N SER A 134 -5.89 -11.48 -4.77
CA SER A 134 -6.54 -11.76 -6.05
C SER A 134 -6.86 -10.48 -6.82
N ILE A 135 -7.39 -9.44 -6.16
CA ILE A 135 -7.65 -8.14 -6.79
C ILE A 135 -6.36 -7.57 -7.39
N TYR A 136 -5.27 -7.57 -6.63
CA TYR A 136 -3.98 -7.12 -7.15
C TYR A 136 -3.52 -7.96 -8.35
N SER A 137 -3.59 -9.29 -8.25
CA SER A 137 -3.09 -10.19 -9.28
C SER A 137 -3.88 -10.11 -10.59
N ASP A 138 -5.20 -9.96 -10.50
CA ASP A 138 -6.10 -10.01 -11.65
C ASP A 138 -6.26 -8.64 -12.32
N VAL A 139 -6.32 -7.55 -11.53
CA VAL A 139 -6.67 -6.21 -12.01
C VAL A 139 -5.45 -5.31 -12.16
N ILE A 140 -4.54 -5.35 -11.20
CA ILE A 140 -3.44 -4.38 -11.08
C ILE A 140 -2.16 -4.88 -11.76
N SER A 141 -1.69 -6.07 -11.39
CA SER A 141 -0.43 -6.65 -11.87
C SER A 141 -0.33 -6.76 -13.40
N PRO A 142 -1.41 -7.01 -14.17
CA PRO A 142 -1.31 -7.12 -15.63
C PRO A 142 -1.05 -5.78 -16.34
N LEU A 143 -1.22 -4.63 -15.66
CA LEU A 143 -1.09 -3.30 -16.27
C LEU A 143 0.38 -2.88 -16.49
N ALA A 144 1.33 -3.56 -15.85
CA ALA A 144 2.74 -3.21 -15.91
C ALA A 144 3.65 -4.45 -15.79
N PRO A 145 4.94 -4.33 -16.15
CA PRO A 145 5.92 -5.32 -15.75
C PRO A 145 5.86 -5.56 -14.23
N LYS A 146 6.01 -6.84 -13.82
CA LYS A 146 5.91 -7.24 -12.42
C LYS A 146 6.91 -6.47 -11.56
N ILE A 147 6.43 -5.93 -10.43
CA ILE A 147 7.30 -5.35 -9.41
C ILE A 147 8.17 -6.47 -8.86
N GLN A 148 9.49 -6.33 -9.00
CA GLN A 148 10.46 -7.34 -8.57
C GLN A 148 10.74 -7.14 -7.09
N ILE A 149 10.16 -7.99 -6.24
CA ILE A 149 10.39 -7.98 -4.80
C ILE A 149 11.62 -8.83 -4.48
N ALA A 150 12.66 -8.20 -3.94
CA ALA A 150 13.86 -8.87 -3.45
C ALA A 150 13.73 -9.15 -1.95
N GLY A 151 14.24 -10.29 -1.50
CA GLY A 151 14.10 -10.69 -0.10
C GLY A 151 14.75 -12.04 0.19
N ASN A 152 14.51 -12.52 1.40
CA ASN A 152 14.88 -13.87 1.81
C ASN A 152 13.93 -14.88 1.14
N PRO A 153 14.44 -15.85 0.35
CA PRO A 153 13.60 -16.85 -0.30
C PRO A 153 12.69 -17.63 0.65
N SER A 154 13.14 -17.89 1.89
CA SER A 154 12.34 -18.58 2.89
C SER A 154 11.11 -17.77 3.34
N CYS A 155 11.21 -16.44 3.36
CA CYS A 155 10.08 -15.56 3.64
C CYS A 155 9.15 -15.45 2.41
N LEU A 156 9.72 -15.32 1.20
CA LEU A 156 8.96 -15.13 -0.03
C LEU A 156 8.23 -16.38 -0.53
N SER A 157 8.61 -17.56 -0.07
CA SER A 157 7.98 -18.84 -0.47
C SER A 157 6.83 -19.26 0.44
N GLN A 158 6.48 -18.45 1.45
CA GLN A 158 5.37 -18.76 2.35
C GLN A 158 4.03 -18.56 1.63
N PRO A 159 3.09 -19.50 1.74
CA PRO A 159 1.73 -19.28 1.25
C PRO A 159 1.01 -18.22 2.10
N LEU A 160 -0.03 -17.63 1.51
CA LEU A 160 -1.02 -16.80 2.21
C LEU A 160 -1.82 -17.62 3.23
#